data_AF-A2GQM6-F1
#
_entry.id   AF-A2GQM6-F1
#
_cell.length_a   1.000
_cell.length_b   1.000
_cell.length_c   1.000
_cell.angle_alpha   90.00
_cell.angle_beta   90.00
_cell.angle_gamma   90.00
#
_symmetry.space_group_name_H-M   'P 1'
#
loop_
_entity.id
_entity.type
_entity.pdbx_description
1 polymer ?
#
loop_
_entity_poly.entity_id
_entity_poly.type
_entity_poly.pdbx_seq_one_letter_code
_entity_poly.pdbx_strand_id
1 'polypeptide(L)'
;MVAAGGGSAEWPGSIGGNAGGLIGGTSKSDCRYNGIICPEIWTKGANQTNGGTASRPNTFQDDSGTGNYNSYDGIFGQIDKVKDGVNLGGMGGNGYYSGATLEYAGGGSGGSSFISGHKNCIALEGQYSNNPSLSRSNIHYSGLYFTQTQMISGNETMPLYSSMYAKGIGNKNEGCIRITILTKDCSCICNSYFRMNYFIPNIILLCFNSE
;
A
#
# COMPACT_ATOMS: atom_id res chain seq x y z
N MET A 1 4.86 -8.68 10.74
CA MET A 1 4.68 -8.52 9.28
C MET A 1 4.09 -7.16 8.99
N VAL A 2 4.54 -6.53 7.91
CA VAL A 2 4.00 -5.28 7.39
C VAL A 2 3.74 -5.41 5.89
N ALA A 3 2.72 -4.76 5.37
CA ALA A 3 2.45 -4.67 3.93
C ALA A 3 1.95 -3.27 3.60
N ALA A 4 2.38 -2.70 2.48
CA ALA A 4 1.90 -1.44 1.93
C ALA A 4 2.41 -1.32 0.49
N GLY A 5 1.58 -0.81 -0.41
CA GLY A 5 1.96 -0.58 -1.80
C GLY A 5 0.97 0.36 -2.46
N GLY A 6 1.51 1.47 -2.98
CA GLY A 6 0.73 2.44 -3.76
C GLY A 6 0.52 1.93 -5.18
N GLY A 7 -0.54 2.40 -5.83
CA GLY A 7 -0.77 2.10 -7.24
C GLY A 7 0.10 2.97 -8.14
N SER A 8 0.45 2.44 -9.31
CA SER A 8 1.15 3.19 -10.36
C SER A 8 0.16 3.91 -11.28
N ALA A 9 0.68 4.72 -12.19
CA ALA A 9 -0.10 5.42 -13.17
C ALA A 9 0.54 5.32 -14.54
N GLU A 10 -0.30 5.18 -15.54
CA GLU A 10 0.06 5.25 -16.95
C GLU A 10 -0.73 6.39 -17.61
N TRP A 11 -0.03 7.17 -18.44
CA TRP A 11 -0.44 8.42 -19.10
C TRP A 11 -0.27 9.70 -18.28
N PRO A 12 0.05 10.84 -18.94
CA PRO A 12 0.53 12.05 -18.26
C PRO A 12 -0.43 12.64 -17.23
N GLY A 13 -1.75 12.48 -17.44
CA GLY A 13 -2.76 12.97 -16.51
C GLY A 13 -3.03 12.03 -15.35
N SER A 14 -2.73 10.74 -15.49
CA SER A 14 -3.12 9.70 -14.53
C SER A 14 -2.36 9.82 -13.20
N ILE A 15 -3.03 9.43 -12.12
CA ILE A 15 -2.50 9.49 -10.76
C ILE A 15 -2.82 8.18 -10.04
N GLY A 16 -1.79 7.50 -9.56
CA GLY A 16 -1.91 6.27 -8.79
C GLY A 16 -2.41 6.54 -7.37
N GLY A 17 -3.07 5.55 -6.78
CA GLY A 17 -3.57 5.63 -5.41
C GLY A 17 -2.46 5.49 -4.36
N ASN A 18 -2.47 6.32 -3.33
CA ASN A 18 -1.51 6.22 -2.23
C ASN A 18 -1.73 4.96 -1.36
N ALA A 19 -0.69 4.51 -0.65
CA ALA A 19 -0.80 3.50 0.41
C ALA A 19 -0.54 4.13 1.78
N GLY A 20 -0.11 3.34 2.76
CA GLY A 20 0.28 3.75 4.10
C GLY A 20 -0.84 3.69 5.15
N GLY A 21 -2.11 3.79 4.72
CA GLY A 21 -3.28 3.72 5.58
C GLY A 21 -4.01 2.38 5.56
N LEU A 22 -5.00 2.24 6.45
CA LEU A 22 -5.92 1.08 6.48
C LEU A 22 -6.75 0.95 5.20
N ILE A 23 -6.94 2.07 4.50
CA ILE A 23 -7.64 2.18 3.23
C ILE A 23 -6.63 2.75 2.21
N GLY A 24 -6.50 2.08 1.08
CA GLY A 24 -5.71 2.57 -0.04
C GLY A 24 -6.37 3.77 -0.73
N GLY A 25 -5.56 4.62 -1.35
CA GLY A 25 -6.03 5.75 -2.13
C GLY A 25 -6.72 5.34 -3.41
N THR A 26 -7.73 6.12 -3.80
CA THR A 26 -8.37 6.04 -5.12
C THR A 26 -7.46 6.66 -6.18
N SER A 27 -7.35 6.02 -7.32
CA SER A 27 -6.62 6.54 -8.48
C SER A 27 -7.47 7.52 -9.30
N LYS A 28 -6.81 8.21 -10.22
CA LYS A 28 -7.46 8.99 -11.27
C LYS A 28 -6.83 8.61 -12.60
N SER A 29 -7.62 8.54 -13.66
CA SER A 29 -7.13 8.13 -14.98
C SER A 29 -7.31 9.23 -16.00
N ASP A 30 -6.26 9.45 -16.79
CA ASP A 30 -6.38 10.05 -18.11
C ASP A 30 -6.93 8.98 -19.06
N CYS A 31 -7.97 9.32 -19.81
CA CYS A 31 -8.59 8.42 -20.79
C CYS A 31 -8.45 8.92 -22.23
N ARG A 32 -7.69 10.00 -22.47
CA ARG A 32 -7.54 10.67 -23.77
C ARG A 32 -6.10 10.93 -24.20
N TYR A 33 -5.12 10.45 -23.42
CA TYR A 33 -3.69 10.71 -23.59
C TYR A 33 -3.35 12.22 -23.74
N ASN A 34 -4.06 13.08 -23.02
CA ASN A 34 -3.95 14.54 -23.18
C ASN A 34 -3.72 15.29 -21.86
N GLY A 35 -3.46 14.56 -20.78
CA GLY A 35 -3.24 15.12 -19.45
C GLY A 35 -4.53 15.44 -18.67
N ILE A 36 -5.71 15.19 -19.24
CA ILE A 36 -6.99 15.52 -18.61
C ILE A 36 -7.57 14.28 -17.92
N ILE A 37 -7.90 14.43 -16.63
CA ILE A 37 -8.55 13.38 -15.85
C ILE A 37 -9.99 13.15 -16.33
N CYS A 38 -10.31 11.89 -16.58
CA CYS A 38 -11.66 11.40 -16.83
C CYS A 38 -12.26 10.88 -15.50
N PRO A 39 -13.19 11.60 -14.87
CA PRO A 39 -13.74 11.22 -13.56
C PRO A 39 -14.50 9.88 -13.56
N GLU A 40 -14.95 9.43 -14.72
CA GLU A 40 -15.66 8.16 -14.92
C GLU A 40 -14.74 6.93 -14.87
N ILE A 41 -13.42 7.08 -15.08
CA ILE A 41 -12.44 6.00 -15.04
C ILE A 41 -11.57 6.12 -13.78
N TRP A 42 -11.79 5.21 -12.84
CA TRP A 42 -11.14 5.22 -11.54
C TRP A 42 -10.91 3.81 -11.01
N THR A 43 -9.92 3.66 -10.13
CA THR A 43 -9.79 2.49 -9.29
C THR A 43 -9.82 2.94 -7.83
N LYS A 44 -10.68 2.32 -7.02
CA LYS A 44 -10.82 2.60 -5.59
C LYS A 44 -9.84 1.74 -4.82
N GLY A 45 -9.21 2.30 -3.80
CA GLY A 45 -8.24 1.57 -2.99
C GLY A 45 -8.87 0.51 -2.09
N ALA A 46 -8.06 -0.46 -1.72
CA ALA A 46 -8.46 -1.60 -0.90
C ALA A 46 -8.65 -1.24 0.58
N ASN A 47 -9.23 -2.13 1.37
CA ASN A 47 -9.30 -2.04 2.83
C ASN A 47 -8.89 -3.38 3.50
N GLN A 48 -9.14 -3.54 4.79
CA GLN A 48 -8.73 -4.74 5.54
C GLN A 48 -9.59 -5.98 5.28
N THR A 49 -10.70 -5.85 4.55
CA THR A 49 -11.65 -6.94 4.27
C THR A 49 -11.91 -7.18 2.79
N ASN A 50 -11.55 -6.23 1.93
CA ASN A 50 -11.84 -6.25 0.50
C ASN A 50 -10.68 -5.61 -0.26
N GLY A 51 -10.39 -6.13 -1.45
CA GLY A 51 -9.49 -5.47 -2.38
C GLY A 51 -10.10 -4.26 -3.04
N GLY A 52 -9.26 -3.54 -3.80
CA GLY A 52 -9.68 -2.38 -4.56
C GLY A 52 -10.70 -2.77 -5.62
N THR A 53 -11.50 -1.81 -6.07
CA THR A 53 -12.52 -2.03 -7.11
C THR A 53 -12.33 -1.02 -8.23
N ALA A 54 -12.49 -1.43 -9.47
CA ALA A 54 -12.39 -0.54 -10.63
C ALA A 54 -13.75 -0.16 -11.20
N SER A 55 -13.83 1.02 -11.83
CA SER A 55 -14.93 1.43 -12.69
C SER A 55 -15.13 0.45 -13.85
N ARG A 56 -16.38 0.33 -14.31
CA ARG A 56 -16.79 -0.44 -15.49
C ARG A 56 -18.02 0.23 -16.12
N PRO A 57 -18.09 0.43 -17.45
CA PRO A 57 -17.04 0.16 -18.45
C PRO A 57 -15.88 1.17 -18.38
N ASN A 58 -14.75 0.86 -19.01
CA ASN A 58 -13.59 1.77 -19.14
C ASN A 58 -13.29 2.02 -20.62
N THR A 59 -13.61 3.22 -21.10
CA THR A 59 -13.43 3.63 -22.49
C THR A 59 -12.23 4.57 -22.61
N PHE A 60 -11.20 4.14 -23.34
CA PHE A 60 -10.00 4.96 -23.59
C PHE A 60 -9.98 5.41 -25.05
N GLN A 61 -9.48 6.62 -25.27
CA GLN A 61 -9.28 7.21 -26.58
C GLN A 61 -7.82 7.64 -26.72
N ASP A 62 -7.17 7.21 -27.79
CA ASP A 62 -5.82 7.61 -28.16
C ASP A 62 -5.73 7.87 -29.68
N ASP A 63 -4.51 8.02 -30.20
CA ASP A 63 -4.27 8.22 -31.63
C ASP A 63 -4.68 7.00 -32.49
N SER A 64 -4.83 5.81 -31.87
CA SER A 64 -5.27 4.58 -32.55
C SER A 64 -6.80 4.43 -32.61
N GLY A 65 -7.53 5.19 -31.79
CA GLY A 65 -9.00 5.26 -31.82
C GLY A 65 -9.62 5.18 -30.43
N THR A 66 -10.84 4.65 -30.34
CA THR A 66 -11.58 4.46 -29.08
C THR A 66 -11.77 2.99 -28.80
N GLY A 67 -11.37 2.53 -27.61
CA GLY A 67 -11.46 1.14 -27.18
C GLY A 67 -12.11 0.99 -25.80
N ASN A 68 -12.76 -0.15 -25.57
CA ASN A 68 -13.28 -0.55 -24.26
C ASN A 68 -12.38 -1.64 -23.67
N TYR A 69 -11.92 -1.43 -22.45
CA TYR A 69 -10.93 -2.30 -21.80
C TYR A 69 -11.47 -2.82 -20.46
N ASN A 70 -11.02 -4.01 -20.04
CA ASN A 70 -11.45 -4.55 -18.76
C ASN A 70 -10.71 -3.87 -17.59
N SER A 71 -11.03 -4.35 -16.40
CA SER A 71 -10.37 -3.97 -15.15
C SER A 71 -10.36 -5.14 -14.18
N TYR A 72 -9.37 -5.15 -13.31
CA TYR A 72 -9.11 -6.23 -12.37
C TYR A 72 -9.22 -5.66 -10.97
N ASP A 73 -10.18 -6.19 -10.21
CA ASP A 73 -10.35 -5.83 -8.81
C ASP A 73 -9.21 -6.47 -7.99
N GLY A 74 -8.91 -5.86 -6.86
CA GLY A 74 -7.96 -6.42 -5.91
C GLY A 74 -8.57 -7.59 -5.14
N ILE A 75 -7.72 -8.51 -4.73
CA ILE A 75 -8.05 -9.57 -3.78
C ILE A 75 -7.00 -9.59 -2.66
N PHE A 76 -7.07 -10.60 -1.80
CA PHE A 76 -6.11 -10.74 -0.71
C PHE A 76 -4.70 -10.97 -1.27
N GLY A 77 -3.75 -10.11 -0.92
CA GLY A 77 -2.33 -10.19 -1.31
C GLY A 77 -1.98 -9.94 -2.78
N GLN A 78 -2.95 -9.86 -3.69
CA GLN A 78 -2.73 -9.71 -5.14
C GLN A 78 -3.95 -9.15 -5.86
N ILE A 79 -3.84 -8.85 -7.15
CA ILE A 79 -4.98 -8.54 -8.02
C ILE A 79 -5.69 -9.82 -8.50
N ASP A 80 -6.94 -9.70 -8.92
CA ASP A 80 -7.68 -10.82 -9.52
C ASP A 80 -7.00 -11.29 -10.82
N LYS A 81 -7.29 -12.54 -11.24
CA LYS A 81 -6.57 -13.22 -12.31
C LYS A 81 -6.62 -12.45 -13.63
N VAL A 82 -5.46 -11.99 -14.07
CA VAL A 82 -5.23 -11.38 -15.38
C VAL A 82 -4.92 -12.47 -16.40
N LYS A 83 -5.35 -12.30 -17.66
CA LYS A 83 -4.95 -13.17 -18.77
C LYS A 83 -3.54 -12.80 -19.25
N ASP A 84 -2.77 -13.77 -19.71
CA ASP A 84 -1.45 -13.50 -20.29
C ASP A 84 -1.57 -12.64 -21.54
N GLY A 85 -0.60 -11.74 -21.75
CA GLY A 85 -0.53 -10.86 -22.92
C GLY A 85 -1.44 -9.63 -22.86
N VAL A 86 -2.06 -9.35 -21.71
CA VAL A 86 -2.85 -8.15 -21.48
C VAL A 86 -1.95 -6.92 -21.26
N ASN A 87 -2.27 -5.78 -21.87
CA ASN A 87 -1.53 -4.53 -21.72
C ASN A 87 -1.90 -3.78 -20.44
N LEU A 88 -1.44 -4.22 -19.27
CA LEU A 88 -1.85 -3.57 -18.02
C LEU A 88 -1.41 -2.11 -17.95
N GLY A 89 -2.37 -1.26 -17.58
CA GLY A 89 -2.21 0.16 -17.32
C GLY A 89 -1.45 0.45 -16.01
N GLY A 90 -1.85 1.52 -15.32
CA GLY A 90 -1.49 1.72 -13.92
C GLY A 90 -1.89 0.51 -13.05
N MET A 91 -0.88 -0.12 -12.44
CA MET A 91 -1.01 -1.33 -11.65
C MET A 91 -1.41 -0.99 -10.21
N GLY A 92 -2.41 -1.69 -9.69
CA GLY A 92 -2.84 -1.61 -8.30
C GLY A 92 -1.71 -1.98 -7.35
N GLY A 93 -1.55 -1.18 -6.31
CA GLY A 93 -0.52 -1.39 -5.31
C GLY A 93 -0.81 -2.61 -4.45
N ASN A 94 0.19 -3.46 -4.24
CA ASN A 94 0.05 -4.62 -3.37
C ASN A 94 -0.01 -4.22 -1.90
N GLY A 95 -0.84 -4.91 -1.13
CA GLY A 95 -1.06 -4.63 0.29
C GLY A 95 -1.56 -5.89 0.98
N TYR A 96 -2.20 -5.73 2.14
CA TYR A 96 -2.93 -6.81 2.77
C TYR A 96 -4.05 -7.31 1.85
N TYR A 97 -4.84 -6.37 1.35
CA TYR A 97 -5.57 -6.53 0.11
C TYR A 97 -4.97 -5.60 -0.94
N SER A 98 -4.84 -6.10 -2.17
CA SER A 98 -4.29 -5.33 -3.27
C SER A 98 -5.28 -4.29 -3.78
N GLY A 99 -4.77 -3.21 -4.36
CA GLY A 99 -5.55 -2.26 -5.15
C GLY A 99 -6.10 -2.90 -6.44
N ALA A 100 -6.82 -2.11 -7.22
CA ALA A 100 -7.35 -2.51 -8.52
C ALA A 100 -6.52 -1.92 -9.67
N THR A 101 -6.58 -2.58 -10.82
CA THR A 101 -5.79 -2.30 -12.04
C THR A 101 -6.71 -2.15 -13.26
N LEU A 102 -6.25 -1.40 -14.27
CA LEU A 102 -6.91 -1.22 -15.57
C LEU A 102 -6.11 -1.94 -16.68
N GLU A 103 -6.79 -2.46 -17.70
CA GLU A 103 -6.20 -3.26 -18.81
C GLU A 103 -5.53 -2.43 -19.93
N TYR A 104 -5.33 -1.12 -19.79
CA TYR A 104 -4.74 -0.36 -20.90
C TYR A 104 -3.89 0.83 -20.48
N ALA A 105 -4.51 1.77 -19.79
CA ALA A 105 -3.84 2.95 -19.25
C ALA A 105 -4.53 3.36 -17.94
N GLY A 106 -4.24 4.56 -17.44
CA GLY A 106 -4.90 5.09 -16.26
C GLY A 106 -4.14 4.82 -14.97
N GLY A 107 -4.80 5.06 -13.83
CA GLY A 107 -4.22 4.87 -12.51
C GLY A 107 -4.66 3.58 -11.84
N GLY A 108 -3.71 2.85 -11.26
CA GLY A 108 -3.96 1.78 -10.29
C GLY A 108 -4.20 2.34 -8.89
N SER A 109 -5.03 1.66 -8.09
CA SER A 109 -5.35 2.14 -6.74
C SER A 109 -4.36 1.63 -5.70
N GLY A 110 -4.33 2.26 -4.53
CA GLY A 110 -3.48 1.80 -3.44
C GLY A 110 -4.02 0.51 -2.81
N GLY A 111 -3.11 -0.37 -2.40
CA GLY A 111 -3.42 -1.49 -1.51
C GLY A 111 -3.66 -1.01 -0.09
N SER A 112 -4.35 -1.85 0.69
CA SER A 112 -4.55 -1.59 2.11
C SER A 112 -3.27 -1.93 2.86
N SER A 113 -2.80 -1.01 3.68
CA SER A 113 -1.58 -1.26 4.46
C SER A 113 -1.90 -2.10 5.69
N PHE A 114 -0.93 -2.82 6.19
CA PHE A 114 -1.09 -3.73 7.31
C PHE A 114 0.13 -3.73 8.19
N ILE A 115 -0.12 -3.77 9.50
CA ILE A 115 0.87 -4.01 10.53
C ILE A 115 0.24 -5.04 11.47
N SER A 116 0.84 -6.23 11.56
CA SER A 116 0.31 -7.25 12.45
C SER A 116 0.34 -6.78 13.91
N GLY A 117 -0.78 -6.86 14.63
CA GLY A 117 -0.88 -6.31 15.99
C GLY A 117 -1.28 -4.84 16.05
N HIS A 118 -1.45 -4.14 14.91
CA HIS A 118 -1.95 -2.77 14.89
C HIS A 118 -3.47 -2.72 15.00
N LYS A 119 -4.01 -1.70 15.66
CA LYS A 119 -5.46 -1.52 15.80
C LYS A 119 -6.13 -1.48 14.42
N ASN A 120 -7.26 -2.18 14.27
CA ASN A 120 -8.05 -2.28 13.03
C ASN A 120 -7.38 -3.02 11.86
N CYS A 121 -6.11 -3.43 11.95
CA CYS A 121 -5.53 -4.36 11.00
C CYS A 121 -5.99 -5.78 11.33
N ILE A 122 -6.51 -6.54 10.37
CA ILE A 122 -6.91 -7.94 10.61
C ILE A 122 -5.67 -8.81 10.52
N ALA A 123 -5.32 -9.54 11.59
CA ALA A 123 -4.17 -10.43 11.61
C ALA A 123 -4.39 -11.65 10.69
N LEU A 124 -3.30 -12.34 10.35
CA LEU A 124 -3.37 -13.66 9.71
C LEU A 124 -3.85 -14.70 10.71
N GLU A 125 -4.52 -15.74 10.21
CA GLU A 125 -5.08 -16.82 11.03
C GLU A 125 -4.00 -17.62 11.79
N GLY A 126 -2.77 -17.71 11.26
CA GLY A 126 -1.70 -18.47 11.89
C GLY A 126 -0.35 -18.33 11.20
N GLN A 127 0.68 -18.94 11.80
CA GLN A 127 2.07 -18.85 11.35
C GLN A 127 2.29 -19.30 9.89
N TYR A 128 1.55 -20.32 9.46
CA TYR A 128 1.65 -20.91 8.13
C TYR A 128 0.41 -20.62 7.27
N SER A 129 -0.41 -19.63 7.66
CA SER A 129 -1.62 -19.26 6.94
C SER A 129 -1.40 -18.01 6.10
N ASN A 130 -1.77 -18.09 4.82
CA ASN A 130 -1.91 -16.95 3.93
C ASN A 130 -3.36 -16.45 3.87
N ASN A 131 -4.12 -16.62 4.96
CA ASN A 131 -5.51 -16.17 5.04
C ASN A 131 -5.70 -15.21 6.22
N PRO A 132 -6.57 -14.20 6.05
CA PRO A 132 -7.04 -13.37 7.16
C PRO A 132 -7.64 -14.19 8.29
N SER A 133 -7.54 -13.68 9.51
CA SER A 133 -8.14 -14.36 10.65
C SER A 133 -9.66 -14.39 10.56
N LEU A 134 -10.25 -15.56 10.84
CA LEU A 134 -11.69 -15.78 10.85
C LEU A 134 -12.39 -14.91 11.89
N SER A 135 -11.73 -14.68 13.03
CA SER A 135 -12.22 -13.82 14.10
C SER A 135 -12.13 -12.32 13.78
N ARG A 136 -11.45 -11.96 12.69
CA ARG A 136 -11.07 -10.58 12.35
C ARG A 136 -10.33 -9.84 13.48
N SER A 137 -9.66 -10.60 14.35
CA SER A 137 -8.82 -10.05 15.41
C SER A 137 -7.64 -9.31 14.83
N ASN A 138 -7.23 -8.24 15.51
CA ASN A 138 -6.01 -7.53 15.21
C ASN A 138 -4.78 -8.06 15.96
N ILE A 139 -5.00 -8.95 16.92
CA ILE A 139 -3.94 -9.59 17.71
C ILE A 139 -3.21 -10.59 16.82
N HIS A 140 -1.88 -10.51 16.77
CA HIS A 140 -1.07 -11.48 16.04
C HIS A 140 -1.34 -12.90 16.58
N TYR A 141 -1.22 -13.94 15.75
CA TYR A 141 -1.47 -15.32 16.17
C TYR A 141 -0.61 -15.78 17.37
N SER A 142 0.49 -15.08 17.67
CA SER A 142 1.31 -15.31 18.87
C SER A 142 0.77 -14.64 20.15
N GLY A 143 -0.38 -13.97 20.10
CA GLY A 143 -0.94 -13.18 21.20
C GLY A 143 -0.34 -11.78 21.37
N LEU A 144 0.60 -11.37 20.50
CA LEU A 144 1.28 -10.07 20.59
C LEU A 144 0.51 -8.99 19.81
N TYR A 145 0.56 -7.76 20.33
CA TYR A 145 -0.02 -6.59 19.68
C TYR A 145 0.71 -5.32 20.07
N PHE A 146 0.50 -4.25 19.31
CA PHE A 146 1.08 -2.95 19.58
C PHE A 146 0.11 -2.09 20.39
N THR A 147 0.59 -1.51 21.49
CA THR A 147 -0.19 -0.56 22.30
C THR A 147 -0.10 0.87 21.76
N GLN A 148 1.00 1.21 21.07
CA GLN A 148 1.26 2.53 20.50
C GLN A 148 1.90 2.37 19.12
N THR A 149 1.09 2.49 18.07
CA THR A 149 1.52 2.47 16.67
C THR A 149 0.73 3.49 15.87
N GLN A 150 1.33 3.98 14.80
CA GLN A 150 0.71 4.91 13.88
C GLN A 150 0.93 4.43 12.45
N MET A 151 -0.14 4.47 11.66
CA MET A 151 -0.11 4.32 10.22
C MET A 151 -0.37 5.70 9.62
N ILE A 152 0.47 6.13 8.69
CA ILE A 152 0.37 7.44 8.05
C ILE A 152 0.20 7.19 6.55
N SER A 153 -0.83 7.78 5.96
CA SER A 153 -1.11 7.60 4.54
C SER A 153 -0.10 8.36 3.70
N GLY A 154 0.21 7.87 2.50
CA GLY A 154 1.22 8.48 1.60
C GLY A 154 0.84 9.89 1.11
N ASN A 155 -0.43 10.30 1.25
CA ASN A 155 -0.92 11.64 0.97
C ASN A 155 -0.93 12.55 2.22
N GLU A 156 -0.47 12.07 3.37
CA GLU A 156 -0.35 12.83 4.60
C GLU A 156 1.09 13.26 4.84
N THR A 157 1.27 14.26 5.70
CA THR A 157 2.60 14.72 6.09
C THR A 157 3.25 13.70 7.02
N MET A 158 4.42 13.20 6.63
CA MET A 158 5.22 12.24 7.38
C MET A 158 6.70 12.68 7.45
N PRO A 159 7.49 12.13 8.39
CA PRO A 159 8.94 12.32 8.39
C PRO A 159 9.55 11.80 7.07
N LEU A 160 10.38 12.60 6.42
CA LEU A 160 11.09 12.17 5.22
C LEU A 160 12.25 11.23 5.56
N TYR A 161 12.60 10.33 4.64
CA TYR A 161 13.72 9.41 4.86
C TYR A 161 15.06 10.15 4.99
N SER A 162 15.19 11.28 4.30
CA SER A 162 16.42 12.08 4.24
C SER A 162 16.78 12.78 5.56
N SER A 163 15.81 13.02 6.45
CA SER A 163 16.06 13.63 7.76
C SER A 163 14.89 13.43 8.72
N MET A 164 15.19 13.15 9.99
CA MET A 164 14.18 13.00 11.06
C MET A 164 13.40 14.29 11.37
N TYR A 165 13.96 15.45 11.02
CA TYR A 165 13.31 16.75 11.25
C TYR A 165 12.57 17.25 10.00
N ALA A 166 12.89 16.69 8.84
CA ALA A 166 12.21 17.02 7.60
C ALA A 166 10.86 16.31 7.55
N LYS A 167 9.83 17.06 7.15
CA LYS A 167 8.47 16.55 6.95
C LYS A 167 8.04 16.85 5.53
N GLY A 168 7.27 15.95 4.93
CA GLY A 168 6.71 16.12 3.60
C GLY A 168 5.63 15.10 3.29
N ILE A 169 5.06 15.21 2.10
CA ILE A 169 4.02 14.29 1.58
C ILE A 169 4.68 13.37 0.58
N GLY A 170 4.53 12.06 0.80
CA GLY A 170 5.22 11.06 -0.01
C GLY A 170 6.75 11.12 0.11
N ASN A 171 7.43 10.18 -0.55
CA ASN A 171 8.83 10.32 -0.89
C ASN A 171 8.87 10.37 -2.41
N LYS A 172 9.08 11.57 -2.96
CA LYS A 172 9.01 11.79 -4.41
C LYS A 172 10.10 10.95 -5.08
N ASN A 173 9.71 10.17 -6.10
CA ASN A 173 10.57 9.28 -6.88
C ASN A 173 11.10 8.03 -6.15
N GLU A 174 10.81 7.84 -4.85
CA GLU A 174 11.33 6.72 -4.07
C GLU A 174 10.26 6.12 -3.16
N GLY A 175 9.96 4.83 -3.31
CA GLY A 175 9.16 4.10 -2.33
C GLY A 175 10.05 3.67 -1.15
N CYS A 176 9.91 4.30 0.01
CA CYS A 176 10.67 3.90 1.20
C CYS A 176 9.76 3.44 2.35
N ILE A 177 10.22 2.44 3.10
CA ILE A 177 9.62 2.02 4.37
C ILE A 177 10.61 2.37 5.48
N ARG A 178 10.16 3.13 6.49
CA ARG A 178 10.94 3.43 7.68
C ARG A 178 10.32 2.77 8.90
N ILE A 179 11.02 1.80 9.49
CA ILE A 179 10.64 1.18 10.76
C ILE A 179 11.42 1.87 11.87
N THR A 180 10.72 2.55 12.77
CA THR A 180 11.34 3.16 13.97
C THR A 180 10.92 2.36 15.19
N ILE A 181 11.87 1.72 15.86
CA ILE A 181 11.64 1.04 17.13
C ILE A 181 11.80 2.08 18.23
N LEU A 182 10.69 2.51 18.83
CA LEU A 182 10.71 3.38 20.00
C LEU A 182 10.81 2.50 21.24
N THR A 183 11.93 2.57 21.97
CA THR A 183 12.02 1.98 23.30
C THR A 183 11.14 2.81 24.23
N LYS A 184 9.94 2.32 24.52
CA LYS A 184 9.15 2.84 25.63
C LYS A 184 9.93 2.54 26.90
N ASP A 185 10.14 3.55 27.72
CA ASP A 185 10.89 3.49 28.97
C ASP A 185 10.68 2.15 29.66
N CYS A 186 11.79 1.44 29.90
CA CYS A 186 11.83 0.38 30.88
C CYS A 186 11.33 0.99 32.19
N SER A 187 10.10 0.66 32.58
CA SER A 187 9.66 0.82 33.96
C SER A 187 10.74 0.24 34.86
N CYS A 188 11.09 0.99 35.91
CA CYS A 188 12.18 0.86 36.88
C CYS A 188 12.32 -0.49 37.61
N ILE A 189 12.29 -1.61 36.90
CA ILE A 189 12.72 -2.94 37.36
C ILE A 189 13.73 -3.44 36.35
N CYS A 190 14.99 -3.07 36.58
CA CYS A 190 16.14 -3.62 35.89
C CYS A 190 16.21 -5.14 36.13
N ASN A 191 15.65 -5.95 35.23
CA ASN A 191 15.94 -7.38 35.19
C ASN A 191 17.11 -7.61 34.21
N SER A 192 18.30 -7.29 34.72
CA SER A 192 19.65 -7.87 34.54
C SER A 192 20.06 -8.76 33.35
N TYR A 193 19.37 -8.85 32.21
CA TYR A 193 19.76 -9.79 31.12
C TYR A 193 20.19 -9.20 29.78
N PHE A 194 20.16 -7.88 29.59
CA PHE A 194 20.78 -7.27 28.40
C PHE A 194 21.75 -6.15 28.78
N ARG A 195 23.02 -6.53 29.00
CA ARG A 195 24.13 -5.57 28.94
C ARG A 195 24.33 -5.15 27.48
N MET A 196 23.67 -4.08 27.07
CA MET A 196 23.93 -3.41 25.79
C MET A 196 24.73 -2.13 26.05
N ASN A 197 26.04 -2.26 26.25
CA ASN A 197 26.95 -1.11 26.48
C ASN A 197 27.45 -0.42 25.21
N TYR A 198 26.93 -0.74 24.02
CA TYR A 198 27.25 -0.02 22.80
C TYR A 198 26.04 -0.01 21.87
N PHE A 199 25.16 0.97 22.03
CA PHE A 199 24.06 1.20 21.08
C PHE A 199 24.48 2.26 20.06
N ILE A 200 25.15 1.82 19.00
CA ILE A 200 25.14 2.53 17.72
C ILE A 200 23.71 2.34 17.17
N PRO A 201 22.98 3.39 16.77
CA PRO A 201 21.69 3.21 16.12
C PRO A 201 21.93 2.49 14.79
N ASN A 202 21.75 1.18 14.77
CA ASN A 202 21.75 0.40 13.54
C ASN A 202 20.48 0.77 12.77
N ILE A 203 20.62 1.75 11.87
CA ILE A 203 19.64 2.05 10.84
C ILE A 203 19.75 0.91 9.82
N ILE A 204 18.78 0.01 9.80
CA ILE A 204 18.65 -0.97 8.72
C ILE A 204 17.86 -0.28 7.60
N LEU A 205 18.58 0.21 6.59
CA LEU A 205 18.00 0.70 5.34
C LEU A 205 17.91 -0.47 4.36
N LEU A 206 16.70 -0.91 4.03
CA LEU A 206 16.49 -1.89 2.96
C LEU A 206 16.07 -1.12 1.71
N CYS A 207 17.01 -0.92 0.78
CA CYS A 207 16.73 -0.42 -0.55
C CYS A 207 16.37 -1.62 -1.44
N PHE A 208 15.16 -1.60 -2.01
CA PHE A 208 14.79 -2.55 -3.07
C PHE A 208 14.99 -1.83 -4.40
N ASN A 209 15.87 -2.38 -5.25
CA ASN A 209 15.95 -1.96 -6.64
C ASN A 209 14.67 -2.44 -7.34
N SER A 210 13.95 -1.51 -7.99
CA SER A 210 12.96 -1.87 -8.99
C SER A 210 13.70 -2.10 -10.30
N GLU A 211 13.88 -3.37 -10.67
CA GLU A 211 14.03 -3.75 -12.08
C GLU A 211 12.66 -3.86 -12.73
#